data_AF-A0A1M7DT37-F1
#
_entry.id   AF-A0A1M7DT37-F1
#
_cell.length_a   1.000
_cell.length_b   1.000
_cell.length_c   1.000
_cell.angle_alpha   90.00
_cell.angle_beta   90.00
_cell.angle_gamma   90.00
#
_symmetry.space_group_name_H-M   'P 1'
#
loop_
_entity.id
_entity.type
_entity.pdbx_description
1 polymer ?
#
loop_
_entity_poly.entity_id
_entity_poly.type
_entity_poly.pdbx_seq_one_letter_code
_entity_poly.pdbx_strand_id
1 'polypeptide(L)'
;MPVAGSVDDKHTAAKLIFGDNEYYGHNGHGMQDEVKGAFSVNAQTATHAEGLAFYNAKTSGVEGTSATLITDRPACASCGYYGGIRSMAKDMGINDLTVVSPNNAPITFNPQVKPIPNPFPKPVPKTIR
;
A
#
# COMPACT_ATOMS: atom_id res chain seq x y z
N MET A 1 8.12 -0.72 8.73
CA MET A 1 9.10 -0.85 7.63
C MET A 1 10.30 0.01 7.93
N PRO A 2 11.52 -0.48 7.65
CA PRO A 2 12.70 0.37 7.71
C PRO A 2 12.60 1.48 6.67
N VAL A 3 13.50 2.47 6.75
CA VAL A 3 13.57 3.52 5.72
C VAL A 3 13.85 2.85 4.36
N ALA A 4 13.19 3.32 3.30
CA ALA A 4 13.48 2.89 1.94
C ALA A 4 15.00 2.90 1.71
N GLY A 5 15.57 1.73 1.38
CA GLY A 5 17.02 1.56 1.16
C GLY A 5 17.83 1.12 2.39
N SER A 6 17.18 0.76 3.50
CA SER A 6 17.85 0.11 4.64
C SER A 6 18.27 -1.32 4.32
N VAL A 7 19.29 -1.83 5.02
CA VAL A 7 19.72 -3.24 4.91
C VAL A 7 18.63 -4.26 5.25
N ASP A 8 17.65 -3.83 6.06
CA ASP A 8 16.47 -4.61 6.49
C ASP A 8 15.30 -4.54 5.48
N ASP A 9 15.45 -3.69 4.45
CA ASP A 9 14.45 -3.39 3.42
C ASP A 9 14.55 -4.33 2.21
N LYS A 10 15.36 -5.40 2.29
CA LYS A 10 15.83 -6.14 1.12
C LYS A 10 14.76 -6.98 0.41
N HIS A 11 13.68 -7.42 1.06
CA HIS A 11 12.69 -8.32 0.44
C HIS A 11 11.27 -8.11 0.99
N THR A 12 10.69 -6.92 0.81
CA THR A 12 9.24 -6.72 1.06
C THR A 12 8.46 -7.18 -0.16
N ALA A 13 7.39 -7.95 0.03
CA ALA A 13 6.48 -8.36 -1.03
C ALA A 13 5.04 -8.01 -0.69
N ALA A 14 4.32 -7.48 -1.66
CA ALA A 14 2.90 -7.20 -1.59
C ALA A 14 2.19 -7.88 -2.76
N LYS A 15 0.97 -8.34 -2.51
CA LYS A 15 0.08 -8.89 -3.52
C LYS A 15 -1.24 -8.12 -3.45
N LEU A 16 -1.66 -7.54 -4.56
CA LEU A 16 -2.95 -6.89 -4.71
C LEU A 16 -3.84 -7.81 -5.56
N ILE A 17 -4.93 -8.27 -4.98
CA ILE A 17 -5.98 -9.02 -5.67
C ILE A 17 -7.05 -8.00 -6.05
N PHE A 18 -7.35 -7.87 -7.33
CA PHE A 18 -8.34 -6.95 -7.86
C PHE A 18 -9.23 -7.64 -8.88
N GLY A 19 -10.50 -7.84 -8.54
CA GLY A 19 -11.36 -8.78 -9.26
C GLY A 19 -10.76 -10.19 -9.20
N ASP A 20 -10.67 -10.85 -10.37
CA ASP A 20 -10.06 -12.18 -10.53
C ASP A 20 -8.54 -12.14 -10.78
N ASN A 21 -7.94 -10.94 -10.82
CA ASN A 21 -6.52 -10.78 -11.15
C ASN A 21 -5.66 -10.56 -9.90
N GLU A 22 -4.44 -11.10 -9.94
CA GLU A 22 -3.44 -10.96 -8.89
C GLU A 22 -2.21 -10.17 -9.40
N TYR A 23 -1.86 -9.11 -8.69
CA TYR A 23 -0.74 -8.24 -9.00
C TYR A 23 0.28 -8.27 -7.89
N TYR A 24 1.54 -8.42 -8.23
CA TYR A 24 2.63 -8.52 -7.26
C TYR A 24 3.48 -7.25 -7.29
N GLY A 25 3.94 -6.84 -6.12
CA GLY A 25 4.87 -5.74 -5.91
C GLY A 25 5.96 -6.17 -4.95
N HIS A 26 7.15 -5.63 -5.14
CA HIS A 26 8.27 -5.81 -4.24
C HIS A 26 8.91 -4.45 -3.96
N ASN A 27 9.60 -4.33 -2.82
CA ASN A 27 10.39 -3.13 -2.56
C ASN A 27 11.57 -3.09 -3.53
N GLY A 28 11.69 -1.98 -4.26
CA GLY A 28 12.80 -1.72 -5.17
C GLY A 28 12.90 -0.24 -5.50
N HIS A 29 14.13 0.25 -5.62
CA HIS A 29 14.40 1.58 -6.17
C HIS A 29 14.46 1.47 -7.69
N GLY A 30 13.57 2.17 -8.40
CA GLY A 30 13.57 2.21 -9.87
C GLY A 30 12.23 2.59 -10.50
N MET A 31 11.13 2.12 -9.90
CA MET A 31 9.76 2.36 -10.39
C MET A 31 9.06 3.56 -9.70
N GLN A 32 9.78 4.26 -8.81
CA GLN A 32 9.21 5.28 -7.93
C GLN A 32 8.63 6.49 -8.69
N ASP A 33 9.26 6.89 -9.79
CA ASP A 33 8.82 8.02 -10.60
C ASP A 33 7.60 7.64 -11.45
N GLU A 34 7.53 6.38 -11.91
CA GLU A 34 6.36 5.83 -12.62
C GLU A 34 5.15 5.71 -11.69
N VAL A 35 5.35 5.23 -10.46
CA VAL A 35 4.30 5.14 -9.44
C VAL A 35 3.78 6.53 -9.06
N LYS A 36 4.67 7.52 -8.87
CA LYS A 36 4.29 8.92 -8.60
C LYS A 36 3.58 9.58 -9.78
N GLY A 37 3.95 9.24 -11.01
CA GLY A 37 3.27 9.70 -12.21
C GLY A 37 1.86 9.12 -12.35
N ALA A 38 1.67 7.88 -11.89
CA ALA A 38 0.39 7.18 -11.96
C ALA A 38 -0.55 7.51 -10.78
N PHE A 39 -0.05 7.89 -9.61
CA PHE A 39 -0.86 8.06 -8.39
C PHE A 39 -0.49 9.29 -7.56
N SER A 40 -1.49 9.85 -6.86
CA SER A 40 -1.27 10.89 -5.85
C SER A 40 -0.81 10.27 -4.52
N VAL A 41 0.45 9.83 -4.47
CA VAL A 41 1.07 9.18 -3.30
C VAL A 41 2.27 9.91 -2.74
N ASN A 42 2.56 9.67 -1.45
CA ASN A 42 3.79 10.16 -0.84
C ASN A 42 5.03 9.42 -1.39
N ALA A 43 6.19 10.09 -1.34
CA ALA A 43 7.42 9.59 -1.94
C ALA A 43 7.91 8.25 -1.36
N GLN A 44 7.56 7.93 -0.12
CA GLN A 44 7.93 6.67 0.52
C GLN A 44 7.03 5.51 0.07
N THR A 45 5.74 5.75 -0.13
CA THR A 45 4.80 4.73 -0.62
C THR A 45 5.17 4.32 -2.05
N ALA A 46 5.68 5.26 -2.84
CA ALA A 46 6.13 5.02 -4.21
C ALA A 46 7.35 4.10 -4.31
N THR A 47 8.17 3.99 -3.26
CA THR A 47 9.34 3.09 -3.22
C THR A 47 9.02 1.75 -2.56
N HIS A 48 7.81 1.57 -2.04
CA HIS A 48 7.41 0.38 -1.29
C HIS A 48 6.68 -0.65 -2.16
N ALA A 49 6.67 -1.91 -1.70
CA ALA A 49 6.02 -3.02 -2.38
C ALA A 49 4.53 -2.77 -2.66
N GLU A 50 3.83 -2.08 -1.74
CA GLU A 50 2.43 -1.73 -1.93
C GLU A 50 2.25 -0.84 -3.17
N GLY A 51 3.08 0.20 -3.31
CA GLY A 51 3.04 1.12 -4.45
C GLY A 51 3.23 0.42 -5.80
N LEU A 52 4.18 -0.51 -5.88
CA LEU A 52 4.41 -1.26 -7.10
C LEU A 52 3.26 -2.22 -7.45
N ALA A 53 2.64 -2.86 -6.44
CA ALA A 53 1.49 -3.72 -6.67
C ALA A 53 0.29 -2.95 -7.25
N PHE A 54 0.00 -1.75 -6.71
CA PHE A 54 -1.03 -0.86 -7.23
C PHE A 54 -0.71 -0.33 -8.64
N TYR A 55 0.55 -0.01 -8.91
CA TYR A 55 0.98 0.39 -10.26
C TYR A 55 0.78 -0.70 -11.29
N ASN A 56 1.18 -1.93 -10.99
CA ASN A 56 0.98 -3.07 -11.89
C ASN A 56 -0.51 -3.32 -12.17
N ALA A 57 -1.35 -3.20 -11.14
CA ALA A 57 -2.80 -3.29 -11.32
C ALA A 57 -3.32 -2.18 -12.24
N LYS A 58 -3.00 -0.91 -11.96
CA LYS A 58 -3.45 0.22 -12.78
C LYS A 58 -2.98 0.13 -14.23
N THR A 59 -1.72 -0.23 -14.46
CA THR A 59 -1.15 -0.37 -15.82
C THR A 59 -1.77 -1.53 -16.58
N SER A 60 -2.26 -2.57 -15.90
CA SER A 60 -2.98 -3.66 -16.56
C SER A 60 -4.40 -3.28 -17.02
N GLY A 61 -4.90 -2.09 -16.64
CA GLY A 61 -6.24 -1.63 -17.00
C GLY A 61 -7.36 -2.39 -16.30
N VAL A 62 -7.08 -2.99 -15.13
CA VAL A 62 -8.10 -3.73 -14.39
C VAL A 62 -9.17 -2.80 -13.82
N GLU A 63 -10.42 -3.19 -13.97
CA GLU A 63 -11.58 -2.43 -13.50
C GLU A 63 -12.32 -3.22 -12.42
N GLY A 64 -12.82 -2.52 -11.41
CA GLY A 64 -13.47 -3.14 -10.27
C GLY A 64 -13.66 -2.16 -9.12
N THR A 65 -14.42 -2.58 -8.11
CA THR A 65 -14.68 -1.76 -6.91
C THR A 65 -14.16 -2.42 -5.64
N SER A 66 -13.67 -3.66 -5.70
CA SER A 66 -13.21 -4.42 -4.54
C SER A 66 -11.79 -4.94 -4.72
N ALA A 67 -10.97 -4.81 -3.67
CA ALA A 67 -9.56 -5.15 -3.69
C ALA A 67 -9.11 -5.79 -2.37
N THR A 68 -8.18 -6.74 -2.46
CA THR A 68 -7.48 -7.29 -1.29
C THR A 68 -5.98 -7.12 -1.44
N LEU A 69 -5.39 -6.29 -0.59
CA LEU A 69 -3.94 -6.12 -0.49
C LEU A 69 -3.39 -7.02 0.61
N ILE A 70 -2.53 -7.96 0.24
CA ILE A 70 -1.83 -8.86 1.14
C ILE A 70 -0.36 -8.43 1.17
N THR A 71 0.18 -8.17 2.36
CA THR A 71 1.59 -7.79 2.54
C THR A 71 2.31 -8.80 3.42
N ASP A 72 3.59 -9.02 3.17
CA ASP A 72 4.47 -9.88 3.99
C ASP A 72 4.77 -9.29 5.38
N ARG A 73 4.39 -8.03 5.62
CA ARG A 73 4.63 -7.29 6.87
C ARG A 73 3.55 -6.24 7.12
N PRO A 74 3.40 -5.72 8.36
CA PRO A 74 2.50 -4.62 8.65
C PRO A 74 2.80 -3.36 7.83
N ALA A 75 1.75 -2.73 7.29
CA ALA A 75 1.85 -1.45 6.59
C ALA A 75 2.53 -0.40 7.47
N CYS A 76 3.50 0.33 6.91
CA CYS A 76 4.17 1.40 7.66
C CYS A 76 3.25 2.61 7.86
N ALA A 77 3.69 3.57 8.68
CA ALA A 77 2.94 4.79 8.91
C ALA A 77 2.63 5.55 7.60
N SER A 78 3.56 5.62 6.66
CA SER A 78 3.37 6.33 5.38
C SER A 78 2.37 5.66 4.45
N CYS A 79 2.38 4.33 4.39
CA CYS A 79 1.46 3.56 3.56
C CYS A 79 0.07 3.43 4.21
N GLY A 80 0.00 3.13 5.50
CA GLY A 80 -1.24 2.98 6.25
C GLY A 80 -1.72 4.30 6.87
N TYR A 81 -1.09 4.72 7.98
CA TYR A 81 -1.57 5.82 8.82
C TYR A 81 -1.70 7.18 8.09
N TYR A 82 -0.74 7.55 7.24
CA TYR A 82 -0.75 8.76 6.42
C TYR A 82 -1.50 8.59 5.10
N GLY A 83 -2.05 7.40 4.84
CA GLY A 83 -3.02 7.18 3.76
C GLY A 83 -2.44 6.92 2.38
N GLY A 84 -1.18 6.48 2.24
CA GLY A 84 -0.61 6.13 0.93
C GLY A 84 -1.43 5.07 0.18
N ILE A 85 -1.74 3.96 0.83
CA ILE A 85 -2.59 2.88 0.29
C ILE A 85 -3.99 3.41 -0.05
N ARG A 86 -4.56 4.21 0.86
CA ARG A 86 -5.88 4.81 0.66
C ARG A 86 -5.92 5.70 -0.58
N SER A 87 -4.92 6.54 -0.79
CA SER A 87 -4.88 7.42 -1.96
C SER A 87 -4.79 6.63 -3.27
N MET A 88 -3.96 5.58 -3.34
CA MET A 88 -3.88 4.72 -4.53
C MET A 88 -5.20 4.02 -4.81
N ALA A 89 -5.79 3.42 -3.77
CA ALA A 89 -7.07 2.75 -3.90
C ALA A 89 -8.20 3.72 -4.28
N LYS A 90 -8.16 4.95 -3.76
CA LYS A 90 -9.09 6.01 -4.15
C LYS A 90 -8.94 6.37 -5.64
N ASP A 91 -7.72 6.59 -6.10
CA ASP A 91 -7.40 6.93 -7.50
C ASP A 91 -7.79 5.81 -8.48
N MET A 92 -7.82 4.55 -8.03
CA MET A 92 -8.32 3.42 -8.82
C MET A 92 -9.84 3.22 -8.76
N GLY A 93 -10.58 4.04 -8.00
CA GLY A 93 -12.04 3.90 -7.88
C GLY A 93 -12.49 2.72 -7.00
N ILE A 94 -11.60 2.20 -6.15
CA ILE A 94 -11.91 1.10 -5.23
C ILE A 94 -12.86 1.62 -4.15
N ASN A 95 -13.90 0.87 -3.84
CA ASN A 95 -14.87 1.16 -2.79
C ASN A 95 -14.68 0.24 -1.57
N ASP A 96 -14.15 -0.96 -1.77
CA ASP A 96 -13.94 -1.95 -0.72
C ASP A 96 -12.50 -2.45 -0.77
N LEU A 97 -11.67 -1.98 0.15
CA LEU A 97 -10.28 -2.43 0.27
C LEU A 97 -10.09 -3.23 1.55
N THR A 98 -9.58 -4.44 1.42
CA THR A 98 -9.13 -5.27 2.53
C THR A 98 -7.61 -5.35 2.56
N VAL A 99 -7.00 -4.98 3.68
CA VAL A 99 -5.55 -5.07 3.89
C VAL A 99 -5.25 -6.19 4.87
N VAL A 100 -4.52 -7.20 4.41
CA VAL A 100 -4.10 -8.37 5.17
C VAL A 100 -2.60 -8.28 5.39
N SER A 101 -2.16 -8.27 6.64
CA SER A 101 -0.74 -8.27 6.99
C SER A 101 -0.50 -9.22 8.18
N PRO A 102 0.69 -9.82 8.31
CA PRO A 102 0.97 -10.69 9.45
C PRO A 102 0.94 -9.90 10.75
N ASN A 103 0.51 -10.57 11.82
CA ASN A 103 0.40 -10.04 13.18
C ASN A 103 -0.65 -8.93 13.38
N ASN A 104 -1.46 -8.58 12.37
CA ASN A 104 -2.61 -7.71 12.53
C ASN A 104 -3.89 -8.38 11.99
N ALA A 105 -5.04 -8.04 12.58
CA ALA A 105 -6.31 -8.42 12.00
C ALA A 105 -6.48 -7.79 10.61
N PRO A 106 -7.16 -8.45 9.67
CA PRO A 106 -7.51 -7.85 8.39
C PRO A 106 -8.26 -6.53 8.58
N ILE A 107 -7.82 -5.51 7.85
CA ILE A 107 -8.42 -4.17 7.90
C ILE A 107 -9.24 -3.98 6.64
N THR A 108 -10.56 -3.96 6.76
CA THR A 108 -11.46 -3.64 5.64
C THR A 108 -12.01 -2.23 5.80
N PHE A 109 -11.87 -1.40 4.77
CA PHE A 109 -12.37 -0.03 4.78
C PHE A 109 -12.69 0.45 3.37
N ASN A 110 -13.57 1.46 3.29
CA ASN A 110 -13.84 2.16 2.05
C ASN A 110 -12.81 3.28 1.84
N PRO A 111 -11.96 3.25 0.79
CA PRO A 111 -10.92 4.25 0.58
C PRO A 111 -11.46 5.56 -0.03
N GLN A 112 -12.66 5.58 -0.61
CA GLN A 112 -13.32 6.81 -1.07
C GLN A 112 -13.65 7.73 0.10
N VAL A 113 -14.11 7.15 1.20
CA VAL A 113 -14.36 7.86 2.45
C VAL A 113 -13.08 7.85 3.29
N LYS A 114 -12.79 8.93 4.03
CA LYS A 114 -11.67 8.90 4.99
C LYS A 114 -12.17 8.15 6.23
N PRO A 115 -11.63 6.98 6.58
CA PRO A 115 -12.11 6.25 7.74
C PRO A 115 -11.79 7.04 9.02
N ILE A 116 -12.79 7.16 9.89
CA ILE A 116 -12.71 7.80 11.20
C ILE A 116 -13.29 6.80 12.22
N PRO A 117 -12.51 6.25 13.14
CA PRO A 117 -11.07 6.46 13.35
C PRO A 117 -10.20 5.84 12.25
N ASN A 118 -8.93 6.27 12.14
CA ASN A 118 -7.97 5.66 11.23
C ASN A 118 -7.77 4.19 11.63
N PRO A 119 -8.00 3.23 10.72
CA PRO A 119 -7.94 1.82 11.07
C PRO A 119 -6.50 1.30 11.18
N PHE A 120 -5.52 2.07 10.69
CA PHE A 120 -4.11 1.74 10.85
C PHE A 120 -3.58 2.20 12.22
N PRO A 121 -2.73 1.40 12.87
CA PRO A 121 -2.14 1.78 14.15
C PRO A 121 -1.36 3.08 14.03
N LYS A 122 -1.46 3.94 15.06
CA LYS A 122 -0.68 5.17 15.14
C LYS A 122 0.81 4.84 15.08
N PRO A 123 1.63 5.61 14.33
CA PRO A 123 3.07 5.45 14.39
C PRO A 123 3.54 5.62 15.84
N VAL A 124 4.22 4.60 16.35
CA VAL A 124 4.91 4.71 17.63
C VAL A 124 6.07 5.68 17.42
N PRO A 125 6.20 6.77 18.21
CA PRO A 125 7.34 7.67 18.08
C PRO A 125 8.63 6.86 18.28
N LYS A 126 9.56 6.96 17.33
CA LYS A 126 10.89 6.34 17.49
C LYS A 126 11.51 6.89 18.77
N THR A 127 11.63 6.05 19.80
CA THR A 127 12.48 6.35 20.94
C THR A 127 13.89 6.43 20.40
N ILE A 128 14.43 7.65 20.34
CA ILE A 128 15.83 7.91 19.99
C ILE A 128 16.65 7.23 21.10
N ARG A 129 17.39 6.19 20.76
CA ARG A 129 18.43 5.59 21.60
C ARG A 129 19.76 5.80 20.91
#